data_AF-M2Y4A1-F1
#
_entry.id   AF-M2Y4A1-F1
#
_cell.length_a   1.000
_cell.length_b   1.000
_cell.length_c   1.000
_cell.angle_alpha   90.00
_cell.angle_beta   90.00
_cell.angle_gamma   90.00
#
_symmetry.space_group_name_H-M   'P 1'
#
loop_
_entity.id
_entity.type
_entity.pdbx_description
1 polymer ?
#
loop_
_entity_poly.entity_id
_entity_poly.type
_entity_poly.pdbx_seq_one_letter_code
_entity_poly.pdbx_strand_id
1 'polypeptide(L)' 'MLEEWIRNVPLPLVERIVADRKVQGSPIWSLASVELLRRRQATPCAA' A
#
# COMPACT_ATOMS: atom_id res chain seq x y z
N MET A 1 -0.32 -8.88 13.03
CA MET A 1 -0.02 -9.61 11.77
C MET A 1 0.46 -8.62 10.68
N LEU A 2 1.11 -9.10 9.61
CA LEU A 2 1.71 -8.25 8.54
C LEU A 2 0.70 -7.27 7.91
N GLU A 3 -0.57 -7.65 7.84
CA GLU A 3 -1.68 -6.83 7.34
C GLU A 3 -2.02 -5.63 8.24
N GLU A 4 -1.92 -5.78 9.56
CA GLU A 4 -2.14 -4.68 10.50
C GLU A 4 -0.98 -3.69 10.46
N TRP A 5 0.24 -4.21 10.27
CA TRP A 5 1.42 -3.37 10.11
C TRP A 5 1.29 -2.47 8.89
N ILE A 6 0.94 -3.01 7.71
CA ILE A 6 0.86 -2.21 6.48
C ILE A 6 -0.24 -1.13 6.52
N ARG A 7 -1.33 -1.36 7.27
CA ARG A 7 -2.36 -0.35 7.51
C ARG A 7 -1.85 0.85 8.32
N ASN A 8 -0.86 0.65 9.18
CA ASN A 8 -0.24 1.71 9.98
C ASN A 8 0.96 2.37 9.27
N VAL A 9 1.40 1.82 8.14
CA VAL A 9 2.51 2.39 7.35
C VAL A 9 2.05 3.69 6.66
N PRO A 10 2.84 4.77 6.67
CA PRO A 10 2.51 6.01 5.95
C PRO A 10 2.33 5.79 4.45
N LEU A 11 1.38 6.50 3.82
CA LEU A 11 1.10 6.38 2.39
C LEU A 11 2.35 6.49 1.50
N PRO A 12 3.28 7.44 1.72
CA PRO A 12 4.50 7.54 0.89
C PRO A 12 5.39 6.29 0.95
N LEU A 13 5.37 5.57 2.09
CA LEU A 13 6.14 4.35 2.24
C LEU A 13 5.44 3.17 1.54
N VAL A 14 4.11 3.10 1.60
CA VAL A 14 3.31 2.14 0.82
C VAL A 14 3.56 2.34 -0.68
N GLU A 15 3.55 3.58 -1.16
CA GLU A 15 3.85 3.92 -2.57
C GLU A 15 5.27 3.49 -2.96
N ARG A 16 6.25 3.71 -2.08
CA ARG A 16 7.64 3.24 -2.30
C ARG A 16 7.73 1.73 -2.42
N ILE A 17 7.02 0.98 -1.58
CA ILE A 17 7.01 -0.49 -1.61
C ILE A 17 6.39 -0.99 -2.93
N VAL A 18 5.28 -0.38 -3.37
CA VAL A 18 4.63 -0.75 -4.64
C VAL A 18 5.51 -0.43 -5.85
N ALA A 19 6.25 0.69 -5.80
CA ALA A 19 7.16 1.10 -6.87
C ALA A 19 8.49 0.32 -6.91
N ASP A 20 8.83 -0.41 -5.85
CA ASP A 20 10.08 -1.17 -5.77
C ASP A 20 9.95 -2.51 -6.51
N ARG A 21 10.67 -2.62 -7.64
CA ARG A 21 10.72 -3.83 -8.47
C ARG A 21 11.36 -5.02 -7.78
N LYS A 22 12.19 -4.82 -6.76
CA LYS A 22 12.85 -5.93 -6.04
C LYS A 22 11.88 -6.74 -5.20
N VAL A 23 10.83 -6.09 -4.71
CA VAL A 23 9.79 -6.73 -3.89
C VAL A 23 8.56 -7.08 -4.71
N GLN A 24 8.54 -6.76 -6.01
CA GLN A 24 7.44 -7.10 -6.91
C GLN A 24 7.22 -8.62 -6.92
N GLY A 25 5.97 -9.04 -6.66
CA GLY A 25 5.59 -10.46 -6.54
C GLY A 25 5.76 -11.06 -5.14
N SER A 26 6.30 -10.31 -4.17
CA SER A 26 6.35 -10.73 -2.78
C SER A 26 5.01 -10.50 -2.06
N PRO A 27 4.75 -11.20 -0.94
CA PRO A 27 3.54 -10.99 -0.13
C PRO A 27 3.38 -9.55 0.35
N ILE A 28 4.48 -8.88 0.70
CA ILE A 28 4.44 -7.49 1.18
C ILE A 28 4.06 -6.52 0.05
N TRP A 29 4.44 -6.81 -1.20
CA TRP A 29 4.05 -5.99 -2.36
C TRP A 29 2.57 -6.14 -2.69
N SER A 30 2.02 -7.35 -2.62
CA SER A 30 0.59 -7.57 -2.80
C SER A 30 -0.22 -6.85 -1.72
N LEU A 31 0.20 -6.93 -0.46
CA LEU A 31 -0.43 -6.19 0.64
C LEU A 31 -0.33 -4.67 0.48
N ALA A 32 0.84 -4.17 0.07
CA ALA A 32 1.05 -2.74 -0.18
C ALA A 32 0.17 -2.25 -1.33
N SER A 33 0.02 -3.03 -2.40
CA SER A 33 -0.81 -2.69 -3.55
C SER A 33 -2.29 -2.62 -3.19
N VAL A 34 -2.79 -3.58 -2.41
CA VAL A 34 -4.16 -3.60 -1.90
C VAL A 34 -4.42 -2.41 -0.97
N GLU A 35 -3.50 -2.13 -0.05
CA GLU A 35 -3.64 -1.00 0.88
C GLU A 35 -3.56 0.36 0.18
N LEU A 36 -2.67 0.51 -0.82
CA LEU A 36 -2.60 1.71 -1.66
C LEU A 36 -3.92 1.94 -2.39
N LEU A 37 -4.48 0.90 -3.00
CA LEU A 37 -5.77 0.97 -3.69
C LEU A 37 -6.91 1.34 -2.73
N ARG A 38 -6.94 0.73 -1.54
CA ARG A 38 -7.92 1.06 -0.49
C ARG A 38 -7.85 2.54 -0.11
N ARG A 39 -6.66 3.09 0.12
CA ARG A 39 -6.49 4.50 0.55
C ARG A 39 -6.86 5.50 -0.54
N ARG A 40 -6.58 5.16 -1.80
CA ARG A 40 -7.01 5.97 -2.96
C ARG A 40 -8.53 5.99 -3.12
N GLN A 41 -9.22 4.91 -2.77
CA GLN A 41 -10.69 4.87 -2.76
C GLN A 41 -11.30 5.54 -1.51
N ALA A 42 -10.64 5.42 -0.35
CA ALA A 42 -11.09 5.99 0.91
C ALA A 42 -10.85 7.51 1.01
N THR A 43 -10.02 8.08 0.13
CA THR A 43 -9.97 9.52 -0.11
C THR A 43 -10.97 9.80 -1.23
N PRO A 44 -12.25 10.07 -0.94
CA PRO A 44 -13.11 10.64 -1.97
C PRO A 44 -12.41 11.92 -2.40
N CYS A 45 -12.12 12.00 -3.69
CA CYS A 45 -11.89 13.29 -4.33
C CYS A 45 -13.02 14.19 -3.84
N ALA A 46 -12.69 15.18 -3.01
CA ALA A 46 -13.58 16.29 -2.73
C ALA A 46 -13.77 16.99 -4.07
N ALA A 47 -14.76 16.53 -4.83
CA ALA A 47 -15.26 17.18 -6.03
C ALA A 47 -16.16 18.34 -5.63
#